data_AF-A0AA87TDY7-F1
#
_entry.id   AF-A0AA87TDY7-F1
#
_cell.length_a   1.000
_cell.length_b   1.000
_cell.length_c   1.000
_cell.angle_alpha   90.00
_cell.angle_beta   90.00
_cell.angle_gamma   90.00
#
_symmetry.space_group_name_H-M   'P 1'
#
loop_
_entity.id
_entity.type
_entity.pdbx_description
1 polymer ?
#
loop_
_entity_poly.entity_id
_entity_poly.type
_entity_poly.pdbx_seq_one_letter_code
_entity_poly.pdbx_strand_id
1 'polypeptide(L)'
;MISAVQHNSHTAPQHPVNKHAAKNTQSFSQLLDSLKTESARFSTAKESAHSNLSTRLPGEYLSSFEIVNPTDADRAAQPKGMGAVSAAQHSGAKATIDKTSELYQQALELESYFVKIMLDSMRSTLGKNSLTGKDSFAGKMYDDMMYEELSRTMTKNAGLGLADQIYLQLNQQG
;
A
#
# COMPACT_ATOMS: atom_id res chain seq x y z
N MET A 1 -24.20 -43.04 -73.60
CA MET A 1 -24.26 -41.85 -74.47
C MET A 1 -23.26 -40.84 -73.94
N ILE A 2 -22.44 -40.33 -74.85
CA ILE A 2 -21.29 -39.42 -74.66
C ILE A 2 -21.82 -37.98 -74.71
N SER A 3 -21.24 -37.03 -73.95
CA SER A 3 -20.96 -35.62 -74.33
C SER A 3 -20.49 -34.87 -73.07
N ALA A 4 -19.24 -34.45 -72.95
CA ALA A 4 -18.49 -33.41 -73.69
C ALA A 4 -18.60 -32.04 -73.03
N VAL A 5 -17.42 -31.54 -72.64
CA VAL A 5 -17.09 -30.20 -72.17
C VAL A 5 -17.31 -29.16 -73.28
N GLN A 6 -17.79 -27.94 -72.96
CA GLN A 6 -17.21 -26.73 -73.52
C GLN A 6 -17.57 -25.42 -72.79
N HIS A 7 -16.58 -24.54 -72.79
CA HIS A 7 -16.41 -23.22 -72.21
C HIS A 7 -17.49 -22.16 -72.53
N ASN A 8 -17.74 -21.28 -71.55
CA ASN A 8 -18.04 -19.84 -71.72
C ASN A 8 -18.01 -19.22 -70.29
N SER A 9 -17.50 -18.04 -69.93
CA SER A 9 -16.82 -16.92 -70.55
C SER A 9 -16.35 -16.01 -69.39
N HIS A 10 -15.28 -15.24 -69.57
CA HIS A 10 -14.81 -14.22 -68.62
C HIS A 10 -15.83 -13.08 -68.45
N THR A 11 -15.99 -12.55 -67.23
CA THR A 11 -15.89 -11.10 -66.91
C THR A 11 -15.94 -10.87 -65.40
N ALA A 12 -14.95 -10.15 -64.87
CA ALA A 12 -14.91 -9.65 -63.50
C ALA A 12 -15.96 -8.55 -63.26
N PRO A 13 -16.34 -8.34 -61.99
CA PRO A 13 -16.25 -6.99 -61.44
C PRO A 13 -15.41 -6.96 -60.16
N GLN A 14 -14.61 -5.90 -60.06
CA GLN A 14 -13.74 -5.56 -58.93
C GLN A 14 -14.51 -4.89 -57.78
N HIS A 15 -13.93 -4.99 -56.57
CA HIS A 15 -14.05 -4.16 -55.36
C HIS A 15 -14.80 -4.74 -54.14
N PRO A 16 -14.37 -4.39 -52.90
CA PRO A 16 -13.00 -4.25 -52.40
C PRO A 16 -12.74 -5.03 -51.10
N VAL A 17 -11.46 -5.33 -50.88
CA VAL A 17 -10.94 -5.94 -49.66
C VAL A 17 -11.17 -5.04 -48.44
N ASN A 18 -11.90 -5.58 -47.47
CA ASN A 18 -11.69 -5.46 -46.02
C ASN A 18 -11.47 -4.04 -45.44
N LYS A 19 -12.56 -3.33 -45.10
CA LYS A 19 -12.55 -2.05 -44.34
C LYS A 19 -12.89 -2.20 -42.84
N HIS A 20 -12.76 -3.39 -42.26
CA HIS A 20 -13.15 -3.61 -40.85
C HIS A 20 -11.98 -3.70 -39.86
N ALA A 21 -10.73 -3.83 -40.31
CA ALA A 21 -9.57 -3.94 -39.41
C ALA A 21 -9.02 -2.58 -38.91
N ALA A 22 -9.20 -1.48 -39.67
CA ALA A 22 -8.58 -0.19 -39.36
C ALA A 22 -9.33 0.65 -38.29
N LYS A 23 -10.62 0.39 -38.05
CA LYS A 23 -11.40 1.14 -37.04
C LYS A 23 -11.05 0.73 -35.60
N ASN A 24 -10.74 -0.55 -35.37
CA ASN A 24 -10.48 -1.06 -34.02
C ASN A 24 -9.12 -0.60 -33.46
N THR A 25 -8.10 -0.51 -34.32
CA THR A 25 -6.77 0.00 -33.92
C THR A 25 -6.80 1.49 -33.61
N GLN A 26 -7.60 2.27 -34.35
CA GLN A 26 -7.80 3.70 -34.05
C GLN A 26 -8.54 3.91 -32.73
N SER A 27 -9.59 3.13 -32.45
CA SER A 27 -10.27 3.16 -31.15
C SER A 27 -9.34 2.81 -29.98
N PHE A 28 -8.45 1.83 -30.16
CA PHE A 28 -7.51 1.45 -29.11
C PHE A 28 -6.42 2.52 -28.88
N SER A 29 -5.86 3.09 -29.93
CA SER A 29 -4.90 4.20 -29.80
C SER A 29 -5.52 5.43 -29.15
N GLN A 30 -6.79 5.73 -29.46
CA GLN A 30 -7.54 6.80 -28.80
C GLN A 30 -7.74 6.54 -27.30
N LEU A 31 -8.03 5.29 -26.92
CA LEU A 31 -8.15 4.89 -25.52
C LEU A 31 -6.82 5.06 -24.77
N LEU A 32 -5.70 4.65 -25.37
CA LEU A 32 -4.37 4.83 -24.80
C LEU A 32 -4.01 6.31 -24.62
N ASP A 33 -4.36 7.15 -25.60
CA ASP A 33 -4.05 8.57 -25.54
C ASP A 33 -4.93 9.29 -24.50
N SER A 34 -6.20 8.90 -24.36
CA SER A 34 -7.05 9.36 -23.26
C SER A 34 -6.53 8.90 -21.90
N LEU A 35 -6.07 7.67 -21.76
CA LEU A 35 -5.55 7.13 -20.50
C LEU A 35 -4.24 7.84 -20.10
N LYS A 36 -3.35 8.10 -21.07
CA LYS A 36 -2.12 8.88 -20.85
C LYS A 36 -2.41 10.34 -20.48
N THR A 37 -3.40 10.96 -21.13
CA THR A 37 -3.82 12.33 -20.84
C THR A 37 -4.47 12.44 -19.46
N GLU A 38 -5.27 11.46 -19.07
CA GLU A 38 -5.89 11.37 -17.74
C GLU A 38 -4.83 11.15 -16.65
N SER A 39 -3.82 10.32 -16.91
CA SER A 39 -2.67 10.10 -16.02
C SER A 39 -1.87 11.40 -15.77
N ALA A 40 -1.69 12.23 -16.79
CA ALA A 40 -0.99 13.51 -16.66
C ALA A 40 -1.82 14.58 -15.92
N ARG A 41 -3.15 14.56 -16.09
CA ARG A 41 -4.09 15.40 -15.32
C ARG A 41 -4.15 14.99 -13.85
N PHE A 42 -4.07 13.69 -13.57
CA PHE A 42 -3.98 13.17 -12.20
C PHE A 42 -2.68 13.60 -11.50
N SER A 43 -1.60 13.72 -12.27
CA SER A 43 -0.29 14.15 -11.75
C SER A 43 -0.24 15.65 -11.41
N THR A 44 -0.92 16.50 -12.18
CA THR A 44 -0.97 17.97 -11.95
C THR A 44 -2.01 18.37 -10.90
N ALA A 45 -3.04 17.56 -10.68
CA ALA A 45 -3.99 17.75 -9.57
C ALA A 45 -3.41 17.37 -8.20
N LYS A 46 -2.30 16.63 -8.14
CA LYS A 46 -1.63 16.18 -6.91
C LYS A 46 -0.90 17.30 -6.15
N GLU A 47 -0.56 18.41 -6.82
CA GLU A 47 0.22 19.50 -6.22
C GLU A 47 -0.62 20.54 -5.46
N SER A 48 -1.96 20.53 -5.62
CA SER A 48 -2.84 21.52 -4.98
C SER A 48 -3.90 20.96 -4.03
N ALA A 49 -3.92 19.64 -3.82
CA ALA A 49 -4.80 19.03 -2.85
C ALA A 49 -4.00 18.05 -1.99
N HIS A 50 -3.69 18.44 -0.76
CA HIS A 50 -3.45 17.48 0.32
C HIS A 50 -4.76 16.74 0.58
N SER A 51 -5.07 15.78 -0.30
CA SER A 51 -6.14 14.84 -0.08
C SER A 51 -5.69 13.88 1.02
N ASN A 52 -6.49 13.82 2.08
CA ASN A 52 -6.36 12.87 3.20
C ASN A 52 -6.70 11.44 2.75
N LEU A 53 -6.35 11.07 1.51
CA LEU A 53 -6.49 9.74 0.96
C LEU A 53 -5.09 9.19 0.73
N SER A 54 -4.65 8.30 1.62
CA SER A 54 -3.39 7.59 1.48
C SER A 54 -3.29 6.99 0.08
N THR A 55 -2.38 7.52 -0.76
CA THR A 55 -2.01 6.92 -2.07
C THR A 55 -1.15 5.66 -1.89
N ARG A 56 -1.14 5.10 -0.69
CA ARG A 56 -0.30 3.99 -0.26
C ARG A 56 -1.01 2.70 -0.58
N LEU A 57 -0.29 1.70 -1.07
CA LEU A 57 -0.87 0.37 -1.24
C LEU A 57 -1.21 -0.21 0.15
N PRO A 58 -2.31 -0.98 0.27
CA PRO A 58 -2.55 -1.77 1.47
C PRO A 58 -1.32 -2.62 1.80
N GLY A 59 -0.81 -2.51 3.02
CA GLY A 59 0.43 -3.17 3.45
C GLY A 59 1.75 -2.42 3.21
N GLU A 60 1.75 -1.19 2.70
CA GLU A 60 2.98 -0.38 2.62
C GLU A 60 3.34 0.28 3.97
N TYR A 61 4.07 -0.47 4.80
CA TYR A 61 4.57 0.01 6.10
C TYR A 61 5.87 0.83 6.01
N LEU A 62 6.68 0.66 4.95
CA LEU A 62 8.06 1.18 4.88
C LEU A 62 8.12 2.71 4.82
N SER A 63 7.43 3.31 3.85
CA SER A 63 7.38 4.78 3.68
C SER A 63 6.54 5.48 4.75
N SER A 64 6.00 4.70 5.67
CA SER A 64 4.93 5.08 6.55
C SER A 64 5.48 5.68 7.85
N PHE A 65 6.64 5.21 8.26
CA PHE A 65 7.33 5.60 9.46
C PHE A 65 8.53 6.52 9.21
N GLU A 66 8.82 6.85 7.95
CA GLU A 66 9.86 7.80 7.60
C GLU A 66 9.67 9.16 8.27
N ILE A 67 10.73 9.62 8.95
CA ILE A 67 10.80 10.95 9.53
C ILE A 67 11.19 11.91 8.42
N VAL A 68 10.26 12.79 8.04
CA VAL A 68 10.52 13.86 7.07
C VAL A 68 11.37 14.93 7.76
N ASN A 69 12.55 15.21 7.20
CA ASN A 69 13.55 16.13 7.75
C ASN A 69 14.05 15.73 9.15
N PRO A 70 14.86 14.67 9.26
CA PRO A 70 15.38 14.22 10.55
C PRO A 70 16.29 15.27 11.18
N THR A 71 16.14 15.46 12.48
CA THR A 71 16.98 16.33 13.31
C THR A 71 17.96 15.52 14.15
N ASP A 72 18.98 16.16 14.74
CA ASP A 72 19.91 15.47 15.63
C ASP A 72 19.24 14.90 16.89
N ALA A 73 18.10 15.47 17.29
CA ALA A 73 17.28 14.92 18.37
C ALA A 73 16.64 13.57 18.01
N ASP A 74 16.37 13.32 16.72
CA ASP A 74 15.82 12.03 16.26
C ASP A 74 16.87 10.92 16.24
N ARG A 75 18.15 11.29 16.04
CA ARG A 75 19.29 10.37 16.06
C ARG A 75 19.74 9.97 17.46
N ALA A 76 19.41 10.78 18.47
CA ALA A 76 19.76 10.55 19.86
C ALA A 76 18.52 10.53 20.76
N ALA A 77 17.44 9.92 20.27
CA ALA A 77 16.18 9.88 20.99
C ALA A 77 16.31 8.97 22.22
N GLN A 78 15.65 9.37 23.32
CA GLN A 78 15.54 8.51 24.50
C GLN A 78 14.46 7.45 24.28
N PRO A 79 14.68 6.21 24.74
CA PRO A 79 13.68 5.15 24.67
C PRO A 79 12.45 5.53 25.49
N LYS A 80 11.29 5.05 25.05
CA LYS A 80 9.99 5.26 25.70
C LYS A 80 9.29 3.93 25.94
N GLY A 81 8.25 3.95 26.80
CA GLY A 81 7.43 2.77 27.07
C GLY A 81 8.25 1.55 27.53
N MET A 82 7.98 0.39 26.93
CA MET A 82 8.72 -0.86 27.19
C MET A 82 10.22 -0.74 26.89
N GLY A 83 10.59 0.01 25.85
CA GLY A 83 11.99 0.27 25.50
C GLY A 83 12.76 0.98 26.61
N ALA A 84 12.11 1.92 27.31
CA ALA A 84 12.71 2.63 28.44
C ALA A 84 12.97 1.70 29.63
N VAL A 85 12.02 0.80 29.89
CA VAL A 85 12.15 -0.22 30.95
C VAL A 85 13.29 -1.18 30.62
N SER A 86 13.36 -1.68 29.37
CA SER A 86 14.44 -2.56 28.95
C SER A 86 15.81 -1.87 28.96
N ALA A 87 15.88 -0.60 28.57
CA ALA A 87 17.12 0.18 28.65
C ALA A 87 17.64 0.31 30.07
N ALA A 88 16.74 0.57 31.03
CA ALA A 88 17.08 0.65 32.44
C ALA A 88 17.61 -0.68 33.00
N GLN A 89 17.10 -1.80 32.49
CA GLN A 89 17.48 -3.15 32.95
C GLN A 89 18.78 -3.66 32.31
N HIS A 90 19.03 -3.38 31.03
CA HIS A 90 20.10 -4.02 30.26
C HIS A 90 21.25 -3.09 29.84
N SER A 91 21.02 -1.78 29.68
CA SER A 91 21.96 -0.86 29.00
C SER A 91 22.58 0.20 29.90
N GLY A 92 22.14 0.29 31.17
CA GLY A 92 22.38 1.46 32.00
C GLY A 92 21.60 2.68 31.49
N ALA A 93 21.39 3.68 32.34
CA ALA A 93 20.44 4.79 32.13
C ALA A 93 20.73 5.75 30.95
N LYS A 94 21.62 5.39 30.00
CA LYS A 94 22.01 6.21 28.83
C LYS A 94 21.86 5.46 27.50
N ALA A 95 20.79 4.70 27.32
CA ALA A 95 20.47 4.14 26.02
C ALA A 95 19.98 5.25 25.07
N THR A 96 20.58 5.36 23.88
CA THR A 96 20.17 6.27 22.82
C THR A 96 19.69 5.48 21.62
N ILE A 97 18.62 5.95 20.99
CA ILE A 97 18.01 5.33 19.82
C ILE A 97 18.16 6.26 18.63
N ASP A 98 18.72 5.74 17.54
CA ASP A 98 18.68 6.40 16.24
C ASP A 98 17.41 6.03 15.49
N LYS A 99 16.42 6.93 15.52
CA LYS A 99 15.13 6.74 14.85
C LYS A 99 15.21 6.86 13.33
N THR A 100 16.34 7.33 12.80
CA THR A 100 16.58 7.49 11.37
C THR A 100 17.18 6.23 10.75
N SER A 101 17.60 5.28 11.58
CA SER A 101 18.17 4.02 11.11
C SER A 101 17.11 3.10 10.48
N GLU A 102 17.52 2.36 9.45
CA GLU A 102 16.66 1.33 8.82
C GLU A 102 16.22 0.27 9.83
N LEU A 103 17.08 -0.07 10.79
CA LEU A 103 16.78 -1.03 11.85
C LEU A 103 15.64 -0.54 12.73
N TYR A 104 15.63 0.75 13.09
CA TYR A 104 14.53 1.32 13.86
C TYR A 104 13.24 1.36 13.05
N GLN A 105 13.32 1.71 11.76
CA GLN A 105 12.14 1.70 10.88
C GLN A 105 11.51 0.31 10.83
N GLN A 106 12.30 -0.74 10.58
CA GLN A 106 11.82 -2.12 10.57
C GLN A 106 11.26 -2.56 11.94
N ALA A 107 11.89 -2.15 13.03
CA ALA A 107 11.39 -2.43 14.38
C ALA A 107 10.02 -1.76 14.62
N LEU A 108 9.81 -0.55 14.08
CA LEU A 108 8.55 0.19 14.18
C LEU A 108 7.44 -0.43 13.32
N GLU A 109 7.79 -0.98 12.15
CA GLU A 109 6.85 -1.76 11.35
C GLU A 109 6.37 -3.00 12.10
N LEU A 110 7.30 -3.74 12.72
CA LEU A 110 6.98 -4.93 13.50
C LEU A 110 6.06 -4.56 14.68
N GLU A 111 6.35 -3.46 15.38
CA GLU A 111 5.46 -2.96 16.43
C GLU A 111 4.06 -2.67 15.90
N SER A 112 3.93 -2.05 14.71
CA SER A 112 2.62 -1.75 14.12
C SER A 112 1.81 -3.00 13.75
N TYR A 113 2.49 -4.06 13.31
CA TYR A 113 1.87 -5.35 13.06
C TYR A 113 1.43 -6.01 14.38
N PHE A 114 2.24 -5.92 15.43
CA PHE A 114 1.88 -6.41 16.75
C PHE A 114 0.67 -5.67 17.34
N VAL A 115 0.64 -4.34 17.23
CA VAL A 115 -0.52 -3.54 17.65
C VAL A 115 -1.75 -3.92 16.85
N LYS A 116 -1.63 -4.19 15.54
CA LYS A 116 -2.74 -4.70 14.73
C LYS A 116 -3.27 -6.04 15.27
N ILE A 117 -2.39 -7.01 15.55
CA ILE A 117 -2.80 -8.29 16.15
C ILE A 117 -3.54 -8.06 17.48
N MET A 118 -3.04 -7.16 18.31
CA MET A 118 -3.68 -6.81 19.59
C MET A 118 -5.08 -6.22 19.38
N LEU A 119 -5.22 -5.25 18.46
CA LEU A 119 -6.50 -4.63 18.12
C LEU A 119 -7.48 -5.64 17.51
N ASP A 120 -7.02 -6.50 16.62
CA ASP A 120 -7.82 -7.56 16.01
C ASP A 120 -8.27 -8.57 17.09
N SER A 121 -7.40 -8.89 18.05
CA SER A 121 -7.75 -9.72 19.21
C SER A 121 -8.81 -9.05 20.07
N MET A 122 -8.66 -7.76 20.40
CA MET A 122 -9.67 -7.00 21.14
C MET A 122 -11.00 -6.95 20.38
N ARG A 123 -10.98 -6.71 19.07
CA ARG A 123 -12.17 -6.72 18.20
C ARG A 123 -12.86 -8.08 18.24
N SER A 124 -12.11 -9.18 18.20
CA SER A 124 -12.66 -10.53 18.26
C SER A 124 -13.45 -10.80 19.54
N THR A 125 -13.09 -10.16 20.66
CA THR A 125 -13.79 -10.30 21.95
C THR A 125 -15.10 -9.53 22.05
N LEU A 126 -15.37 -8.57 21.16
CA LEU A 126 -16.59 -7.75 21.21
C LEU A 126 -17.89 -8.53 20.88
N GLY A 127 -17.77 -9.84 20.64
CA GLY A 127 -18.89 -10.72 20.33
C GLY A 127 -19.46 -10.47 18.94
N LYS A 128 -19.98 -11.51 18.29
CA LYS A 128 -20.64 -11.39 16.97
C LYS A 128 -22.01 -10.70 17.06
N ASN A 129 -22.29 -9.97 18.14
CA ASN A 129 -23.60 -9.40 18.44
C ASN A 129 -23.81 -8.05 17.75
N SER A 130 -23.03 -7.74 16.70
CA SER A 130 -23.24 -6.53 15.93
C SER A 130 -24.54 -6.68 15.14
N LEU A 131 -25.56 -6.01 15.67
CA LEU A 131 -26.90 -5.71 15.15
C LEU A 131 -26.92 -5.06 13.75
N THR A 132 -25.83 -5.16 12.99
CA THR A 132 -25.59 -4.53 11.69
C THR A 132 -25.00 -5.59 10.79
N GLY A 133 -25.62 -5.89 9.65
CA GLY A 133 -25.22 -6.95 8.71
C GLY A 133 -23.82 -6.78 8.10
N LYS A 134 -22.78 -6.97 8.91
CA LYS A 134 -21.35 -6.71 8.64
C LYS A 134 -20.60 -7.89 8.03
N ASP A 135 -21.28 -8.99 7.68
CA ASP A 135 -20.64 -10.09 6.95
C ASP A 135 -20.34 -9.76 5.48
N SER A 136 -20.70 -8.56 5.00
CA SER A 136 -20.37 -8.13 3.65
C SER A 136 -18.85 -8.07 3.45
N PHE A 137 -18.41 -8.40 2.23
CA PHE A 137 -17.00 -8.29 1.85
C PHE A 137 -16.47 -6.85 2.01
N ALA A 138 -17.28 -5.87 1.61
CA ALA A 138 -16.94 -4.46 1.72
C ALA A 138 -16.78 -3.98 3.18
N GLY A 139 -17.63 -4.47 4.09
CA GLY A 139 -17.54 -4.13 5.52
C GLY A 139 -16.27 -4.66 6.16
N LYS A 140 -15.88 -5.89 5.84
CA LYS A 140 -14.61 -6.47 6.30
C LYS A 140 -13.41 -5.69 5.77
N MET A 141 -13.40 -5.34 4.48
CA MET A 141 -12.31 -4.58 3.88
C MET A 141 -12.16 -3.19 4.52
N TYR A 142 -13.28 -2.49 4.76
CA TYR A 142 -13.26 -1.21 5.46
C TYR A 142 -12.73 -1.33 6.88
N ASP A 143 -13.24 -2.30 7.65
CA ASP A 143 -12.78 -2.52 9.02
C ASP A 143 -11.28 -2.84 9.02
N ASP A 144 -10.80 -3.71 8.12
CA ASP A 144 -9.39 -4.10 8.06
C ASP A 144 -8.48 -2.91 7.74
N MET A 145 -8.84 -2.07 6.76
CA MET A 145 -8.13 -0.83 6.47
C MET A 145 -8.17 0.15 7.65
N MET A 146 -9.31 0.26 8.34
CA MET A 146 -9.47 1.13 9.50
C MET A 146 -8.58 0.68 10.66
N TYR A 147 -8.55 -0.61 10.98
CA TYR A 147 -7.73 -1.15 12.06
C TYR A 147 -6.24 -1.12 11.72
N GLU A 148 -5.87 -1.23 10.45
CA GLU A 148 -4.49 -1.03 9.97
C GLU A 148 -4.03 0.43 10.15
N GLU A 149 -4.82 1.42 9.74
CA GLU A 149 -4.47 2.83 9.97
C GLU A 149 -4.47 3.18 11.47
N LEU A 150 -5.35 2.56 12.24
CA LEU A 150 -5.38 2.74 13.69
C LEU A 150 -4.12 2.17 14.35
N SER A 151 -3.73 0.93 14.03
CA SER A 151 -2.53 0.32 14.62
C SER A 151 -1.29 1.16 14.32
N ARG A 152 -1.20 1.65 13.09
CA ARG A 152 -0.11 2.49 12.63
C ARG A 152 -0.07 3.86 13.30
N THR A 153 -1.22 4.51 13.43
CA THR A 153 -1.34 5.80 14.14
C THR A 153 -1.00 5.64 15.62
N MET A 154 -1.42 4.53 16.24
CA MET A 154 -1.06 4.21 17.61
C MET A 154 0.45 3.99 17.75
N THR A 155 1.07 3.18 16.91
CA THR A 155 2.53 2.96 16.93
C THR A 155 3.31 4.26 16.73
N LYS A 156 2.87 5.14 15.82
CA LYS A 156 3.56 6.41 15.54
C LYS A 156 3.46 7.42 16.69
N ASN A 157 2.29 7.54 17.35
CA ASN A 157 2.02 8.60 18.33
C ASN A 157 2.13 8.13 19.79
N ALA A 158 1.73 6.90 20.05
CA ALA A 158 1.58 6.30 21.37
C ALA A 158 2.14 4.87 21.37
N GLY A 159 3.28 4.69 20.71
CA GLY A 159 3.98 3.41 20.65
C GLY A 159 4.18 2.82 22.05
N LEU A 160 4.00 1.51 22.14
CA LEU A 160 4.21 0.72 23.34
C LEU A 160 5.70 0.69 23.73
N GLY A 161 6.59 1.04 22.80
CA GLY A 161 8.05 1.03 22.99
C GLY A 161 8.67 -0.32 22.68
N LEU A 162 7.98 -1.18 21.91
CA LEU A 162 8.56 -2.45 21.46
C LEU A 162 9.63 -2.22 20.40
N ALA A 163 9.43 -1.28 19.48
CA ALA A 163 10.43 -0.91 18.48
C ALA A 163 11.72 -0.45 19.15
N ASP A 164 11.59 0.36 20.20
CA ASP A 164 12.70 0.83 21.01
C ASP A 164 13.45 -0.34 21.68
N GLN A 165 12.71 -1.29 22.25
CA GLN A 165 13.31 -2.49 22.86
C GLN A 165 14.05 -3.36 21.83
N ILE A 166 13.45 -3.61 20.67
CA ILE A 166 14.04 -4.40 19.59
C ILE A 166 15.30 -3.71 19.08
N TYR A 167 15.24 -2.41 18.86
CA TYR A 167 16.39 -1.61 18.43
C TYR A 167 17.56 -1.75 19.40
N LEU A 168 17.31 -1.54 20.70
CA LEU A 168 18.36 -1.65 21.71
C LEU A 168 18.92 -3.06 21.83
N GLN A 169 18.09 -4.09 21.67
CA GLN A 169 18.54 -5.48 21.77
C GLN A 169 19.44 -5.87 20.60
N LEU A 170 19.10 -5.43 19.38
CA LEU A 170 19.87 -5.75 18.17
C LEU A 170 21.11 -4.89 18.04
N ASN A 171 21.03 -3.60 18.39
CA ASN A 171 22.15 -2.68 18.28
C ASN A 171 23.23 -2.90 19.36
N GLN A 172 22.88 -3.46 20.52
CA GLN A 172 23.86 -3.83 21.57
C GLN A 172 24.58 -5.16 21.32
N GLN A 173 24.10 -5.98 20.38
CA GLN A 173 24.74 -7.25 20.02
C GLN A 173 25.73 -7.10 18.84
N GLY A 174 25.83 -5.91 18.25
CA GLY A 174 26.76 -5.57 17.17
C GLY A 174 28.08 -5.01 17.65
#